data_AF-A0ABC9DPX2-F1
#
_entry.id   AF-A0ABC9DPX2-F1
#
_cell.length_a   1.000
_cell.length_b   1.000
_cell.length_c   1.000
_cell.angle_alpha   90.00
_cell.angle_beta   90.00
_cell.angle_gamma   90.00
#
_symmetry.space_group_name_H-M   'P 1'
#
loop_
_entity.id
_entity.type
_entity.pdbx_description
1 polymer ?
#
loop_
_entity_poly.entity_id
_entity_poly.type
_entity_poly.pdbx_seq_one_letter_code
_entity_poly.pdbx_strand_id
1 'polypeptide(L)'
;MKTISAIAVVLLAALAFQQQLARAAITCSDVVNDMEPCLSFLQGDSAFPSAQCCNGVRALYAAANTKADRQATCECLKTAYNQVHALLSAARALPEDCGLSLPYPITPDVDCTKIQ
;
A
#
# COMPACT_ATOMS: atom_id res chain seq x y z
N MET A 1 -32.65 36.72 -9.13
CA MET A 1 -32.25 36.23 -7.78
C MET A 1 -32.26 34.69 -7.67
N LYS A 2 -33.30 33.98 -8.13
CA LYS A 2 -33.38 32.50 -8.04
C LYS A 2 -32.33 31.73 -8.88
N THR A 3 -31.96 32.25 -10.04
CA THR A 3 -30.99 31.62 -10.96
C THR A 3 -29.54 31.71 -10.47
N ILE A 4 -29.18 32.80 -9.79
CA ILE A 4 -27.84 33.04 -9.24
C ILE A 4 -27.51 32.02 -8.14
N SER A 5 -28.51 31.65 -7.32
CA SER A 5 -28.35 30.65 -6.25
C SER A 5 -28.11 29.23 -6.80
N ALA A 6 -28.74 28.86 -7.91
CA ALA A 6 -28.55 27.55 -8.53
C ALA A 6 -27.15 27.42 -9.16
N ILE A 7 -26.68 28.48 -9.83
CA ILE A 7 -25.35 28.52 -10.43
C ILE A 7 -24.26 28.44 -9.36
N ALA A 8 -24.42 29.15 -8.24
CA ALA A 8 -23.48 29.08 -7.12
C ALA A 8 -23.41 27.68 -6.49
N VAL A 9 -24.55 27.00 -6.32
CA VAL A 9 -24.59 25.62 -5.78
C VAL A 9 -23.97 24.61 -6.76
N VAL A 10 -24.20 24.75 -8.06
CA VAL A 10 -23.59 23.88 -9.09
C VAL A 10 -22.09 24.12 -9.20
N LEU A 11 -21.61 25.37 -9.10
CA LEU A 11 -20.18 25.69 -9.07
C LEU A 11 -19.50 25.16 -7.81
N LEU A 12 -20.14 25.28 -6.64
CA LEU A 12 -19.63 24.69 -5.39
C LEU A 12 -19.59 23.16 -5.43
N ALA A 13 -20.58 22.51 -6.06
CA ALA A 13 -20.59 21.07 -6.28
C ALA A 13 -19.53 20.61 -7.31
N ALA A 14 -19.27 21.41 -8.35
CA ALA A 14 -18.22 21.14 -9.34
C ALA A 14 -16.80 21.31 -8.75
N LEU A 15 -16.61 22.23 -7.81
CA LEU A 15 -15.36 22.39 -7.06
C LEU A 15 -15.14 21.26 -6.04
N ALA A 16 -16.20 20.62 -5.54
CA ALA A 16 -16.09 19.40 -4.74
C ALA A 16 -15.73 18.15 -5.56
N PHE A 17 -15.86 18.22 -6.89
CA PHE A 17 -15.44 17.20 -7.87
C PHE A 17 -14.05 17.46 -8.45
N GLN A 18 -13.28 18.41 -7.90
CA GLN A 18 -11.84 18.48 -8.14
C GLN A 18 -11.22 17.22 -7.52
N GLN A 19 -11.21 16.15 -8.31
CA GLN A 19 -10.47 14.93 -8.04
C GLN A 19 -9.09 15.37 -7.59
N GLN A 20 -8.80 15.17 -6.32
CA GLN A 20 -7.47 15.33 -5.79
C GLN A 20 -6.59 14.48 -6.69
N LEU A 21 -5.77 15.13 -7.51
CA LEU A 21 -4.54 14.55 -8.05
C LEU A 21 -3.65 14.30 -6.83
N ALA A 22 -4.06 13.35 -5.99
CA ALA A 22 -3.32 12.88 -4.85
C ALA A 22 -2.13 12.13 -5.45
N ARG A 23 -1.00 12.82 -5.54
CA ARG A 23 0.28 12.12 -5.61
C ARG A 23 0.38 11.24 -4.36
N ALA A 24 0.83 10.01 -4.54
CA ALA A 24 1.18 9.17 -3.41
C ALA A 24 2.20 9.91 -2.53
N ALA A 25 1.94 9.92 -1.23
CA ALA A 25 2.87 10.45 -0.24
C ALA A 25 3.97 9.43 0.08
N ILE A 26 3.65 8.14 -0.04
CA ILE A 26 4.58 7.04 0.18
C ILE A 26 5.58 6.92 -0.96
N THR A 27 6.87 6.82 -0.63
CA THR A 27 7.95 6.54 -1.58
C THR A 27 8.42 5.09 -1.47
N CYS A 28 9.11 4.58 -2.50
CA CYS A 28 9.70 3.23 -2.42
C CYS A 28 10.80 3.12 -1.36
N SER A 29 11.49 4.22 -1.03
CA SER A 29 12.47 4.22 0.06
C SER A 29 11.79 3.99 1.40
N ASP A 30 10.63 4.60 1.64
CA ASP A 30 9.84 4.37 2.85
C ASP A 30 9.42 2.90 2.96
N VAL A 31 8.87 2.35 1.86
CA VAL A 31 8.47 0.94 1.76
C VAL A 31 9.62 -0.01 2.07
N VAL A 32 10.80 0.22 1.48
CA VAL A 32 11.97 -0.64 1.68
C VAL A 32 12.47 -0.54 3.12
N ASN A 33 12.51 0.66 3.70
CA ASN A 33 12.94 0.84 5.10
C ASN A 33 12.00 0.13 6.08
N ASP A 34 10.68 0.21 5.86
CA ASP A 34 9.70 -0.49 6.69
C ASP A 34 9.80 -2.02 6.55
N MET A 35 10.21 -2.51 5.39
CA MET A 35 10.29 -3.94 5.07
C MET A 35 11.69 -4.55 5.32
N GLU A 36 12.74 -3.74 5.50
CA GLU A 36 14.11 -4.21 5.74
C GLU A 36 14.19 -5.24 6.89
N PRO A 37 13.52 -5.06 8.04
CA PRO A 37 13.58 -6.03 9.13
C PRO A 37 12.92 -7.38 8.80
N CYS A 38 12.20 -7.48 7.68
CA CYS A 38 11.50 -8.68 7.23
C CYS A 38 12.34 -9.57 6.31
N LEU A 39 13.52 -9.12 5.85
CA LEU A 39 14.29 -9.82 4.81
C LEU A 39 14.59 -11.28 5.15
N SER A 40 15.08 -11.56 6.36
CA SER A 40 15.37 -12.94 6.79
C SER A 40 14.15 -13.85 6.74
N PHE A 41 12.96 -13.35 7.06
CA PHE A 41 11.72 -14.12 6.96
C PHE A 41 11.32 -14.33 5.50
N LEU A 42 11.34 -13.25 4.71
CA LEU A 42 10.97 -13.28 3.30
C LEU A 42 11.89 -14.18 2.47
N GLN A 43 13.15 -14.34 2.87
CA GLN A 43 14.13 -15.21 2.20
C GLN A 43 14.15 -16.65 2.76
N GLY A 44 13.42 -16.91 3.84
CA GLY A 44 13.33 -18.24 4.46
C GLY A 44 14.45 -18.56 5.45
N ASP A 45 15.28 -17.59 5.81
CA ASP A 45 16.34 -17.73 6.83
C ASP A 45 15.77 -17.74 8.26
N SER A 46 14.55 -17.24 8.45
CA SER A 46 13.82 -17.32 9.71
C SER A 46 12.43 -17.88 9.54
N ALA A 47 12.00 -18.75 10.46
CA ALA A 47 10.67 -19.36 10.42
C ALA A 47 9.51 -18.41 10.77
N PHE A 48 9.79 -17.29 11.44
CA PHE A 48 8.78 -16.32 11.88
C PHE A 48 9.28 -14.88 11.68
N PRO A 49 8.39 -13.92 11.37
CA PRO A 49 8.76 -12.52 11.29
C PRO A 49 9.15 -11.96 12.67
N SER A 50 10.13 -11.06 12.69
CA SER A 50 10.50 -10.36 13.91
C SER A 50 9.42 -9.35 14.34
N ALA A 51 9.42 -8.96 15.61
CA ALA A 51 8.53 -7.90 16.08
C ALA A 51 8.74 -6.57 15.34
N GLN A 52 9.99 -6.26 14.96
CA GLN A 52 10.33 -5.07 14.17
C GLN A 52 9.77 -5.17 12.75
N CYS A 53 9.87 -6.33 12.11
CA CYS A 53 9.25 -6.58 10.82
C CYS A 53 7.73 -6.33 10.89
N CYS A 54 7.04 -6.94 11.86
CA CYS A 54 5.60 -6.74 11.97
C CYS A 54 5.20 -5.29 12.33
N ASN A 55 6.05 -4.55 13.04
CA ASN A 55 5.82 -3.12 13.25
C ASN A 55 5.89 -2.34 11.93
N GLY A 56 6.89 -2.62 11.08
CA GLY A 56 7.03 -2.01 9.76
C GLY A 56 5.87 -2.35 8.84
N VAL A 57 5.49 -3.63 8.75
CA VAL A 57 4.32 -4.06 7.94
C VAL A 57 3.03 -3.35 8.39
N ARG A 58 2.80 -3.23 9.70
CA ARG A 58 1.63 -2.51 10.25
C ARG A 58 1.69 -1.00 9.97
N ALA A 59 2.87 -0.39 10.07
CA ALA A 59 3.06 1.03 9.76
C ALA A 59 2.76 1.30 8.29
N LEU A 60 3.31 0.48 7.40
CA LEU A 60 3.08 0.59 5.95
C LEU A 60 1.61 0.38 5.59
N TYR A 61 0.95 -0.62 6.20
CA TYR A 61 -0.48 -0.85 6.03
C TYR A 61 -1.33 0.36 6.46
N ALA A 62 -1.00 0.98 7.60
CA ALA A 62 -1.69 2.17 8.10
C ALA A 62 -1.43 3.42 7.25
N ALA A 63 -0.22 3.56 6.70
CA ALA A 63 0.15 4.67 5.83
C ALA A 63 -0.52 4.58 4.45
N ALA A 64 -0.73 3.37 3.92
CA ALA A 64 -1.36 3.12 2.63
C ALA A 64 -2.90 3.28 2.66
N ASN A 65 -3.37 4.43 3.16
CA ASN A 65 -4.78 4.70 3.42
C ASN A 65 -5.53 5.30 2.22
N THR A 66 -4.83 5.88 1.24
CA THR A 66 -5.41 6.31 -0.04
C THR A 66 -5.16 5.30 -1.14
N LYS A 67 -5.98 5.36 -2.19
CA LYS A 67 -5.76 4.57 -3.41
C LYS A 67 -4.38 4.81 -3.99
N ALA A 68 -3.95 6.07 -4.12
CA ALA A 68 -2.66 6.42 -4.67
C ALA A 68 -1.51 5.81 -3.87
N ASP A 69 -1.60 5.86 -2.53
CA ASP A 69 -0.57 5.28 -1.65
C ASP A 69 -0.53 3.75 -1.72
N ARG A 70 -1.69 3.08 -1.82
CA ARG A 70 -1.74 1.62 -2.01
C ARG A 70 -1.14 1.20 -3.34
N GLN A 71 -1.43 1.93 -4.41
CA GLN A 71 -0.87 1.67 -5.73
C GLN A 71 0.65 1.86 -5.73
N ALA A 72 1.14 2.96 -5.15
CA ALA A 72 2.57 3.21 -5.01
C ALA A 72 3.27 2.13 -4.16
N THR A 73 2.70 1.80 -3.01
CA THR A 73 3.20 0.73 -2.13
C THR A 73 3.27 -0.61 -2.87
N CYS A 74 2.23 -0.95 -3.63
CA CYS A 74 2.20 -2.17 -4.43
C CYS A 74 3.33 -2.23 -5.45
N GLU A 75 3.56 -1.15 -6.22
CA GLU A 75 4.63 -1.11 -7.23
C GLU A 75 6.03 -1.25 -6.59
N CYS A 76 6.24 -0.60 -5.46
CA CYS A 76 7.48 -0.70 -4.70
C CYS A 76 7.70 -2.12 -4.16
N LEU A 77 6.68 -2.73 -3.52
CA LEU A 77 6.75 -4.09 -3.01
C LEU A 77 6.95 -5.13 -4.12
N LYS A 78 6.29 -4.95 -5.27
CA LYS A 78 6.47 -5.81 -6.44
C LYS A 78 7.90 -5.77 -6.96
N THR A 79 8.50 -4.58 -6.99
CA THR A 79 9.90 -4.43 -7.38
C THR A 79 10.84 -5.07 -6.35
N ALA A 80 10.64 -4.77 -5.06
CA ALA A 80 11.45 -5.30 -3.97
C ALA A 80 11.40 -6.83 -3.88
N TYR A 81 10.21 -7.42 -4.03
CA TYR A 81 10.01 -8.88 -4.06
C TYR A 81 10.96 -9.58 -5.03
N ASN A 82 11.09 -9.02 -6.25
CA ASN A 82 11.99 -9.56 -7.27
C ASN A 82 13.47 -9.34 -6.95
N GLN A 83 13.82 -8.19 -6.36
CA GLN A 83 15.21 -7.84 -6.04
C GLN A 83 15.79 -8.69 -4.91
N VAL A 84 14.98 -9.00 -3.90
CA VAL A 84 15.44 -9.73 -2.70
C VAL A 84 15.21 -11.24 -2.80
N HIS A 85 14.70 -11.72 -3.94
CA HIS A 85 14.35 -13.12 -4.17
C HIS A 85 13.43 -13.69 -3.06
N ALA A 86 12.43 -12.91 -2.67
CA ALA A 86 11.51 -13.33 -1.62
C ALA A 86 10.74 -14.61 -2.01
N LEU A 87 10.51 -15.47 -1.03
CA LEU A 87 9.69 -16.65 -1.16
C LEU A 87 8.21 -16.25 -1.19
N LEU A 88 7.47 -16.69 -2.21
CA LEU A 88 6.04 -16.40 -2.34
C LEU A 88 5.24 -16.90 -1.12
N SER A 89 5.63 -18.04 -0.54
CA SER A 89 5.00 -18.57 0.67
C SER A 89 5.17 -17.63 1.86
N ALA A 90 6.39 -17.14 2.11
CA ALA A 90 6.67 -16.18 3.18
C ALA A 90 5.97 -14.84 2.94
N ALA A 91 6.01 -14.32 1.71
CA ALA A 91 5.32 -13.08 1.36
C ALA A 91 3.80 -13.16 1.59
N ARG A 92 3.18 -14.33 1.35
CA ARG A 92 1.75 -14.58 1.61
C ARG A 92 1.42 -14.74 3.09
N ALA A 93 2.31 -15.37 3.86
CA ALA A 93 2.11 -15.60 5.29
C ALA A 93 2.33 -14.32 6.11
N LEU A 94 3.25 -13.46 5.68
CA LEU A 94 3.70 -12.30 6.45
C LEU A 94 2.56 -11.42 7.01
N PRO A 95 1.52 -11.03 6.25
CA PRO A 95 0.44 -10.20 6.80
C PRO A 95 -0.28 -10.90 7.95
N GLU A 96 -0.69 -12.16 7.77
CA GLU A 96 -1.44 -12.92 8.77
C GLU A 96 -0.59 -13.20 10.02
N ASP A 97 0.69 -13.57 9.84
CA ASP A 97 1.65 -13.76 10.93
C ASP A 97 1.90 -12.48 11.73
N CYS A 98 1.73 -11.32 11.09
CA CYS A 98 1.80 -10.00 11.73
C CYS A 98 0.43 -9.47 12.23
N GLY A 99 -0.62 -10.28 12.17
CA GLY A 99 -1.95 -9.96 12.68
C GLY A 99 -2.78 -9.06 11.76
N LEU A 100 -2.45 -9.00 10.47
CA LEU A 100 -3.17 -8.25 9.45
C LEU A 100 -3.98 -9.20 8.57
N SER A 101 -5.21 -8.81 8.25
CA SER A 101 -6.07 -9.51 7.28
C SER A 101 -6.15 -8.69 6.00
N LEU A 102 -5.67 -9.25 4.89
CA LEU A 102 -5.83 -8.64 3.57
C LEU A 102 -7.06 -9.23 2.87
N PRO A 103 -7.92 -8.41 2.22
CA PRO A 103 -9.09 -8.91 1.50
C PRO A 103 -8.76 -9.47 0.10
N TYR A 104 -7.48 -9.62 -0.23
CA TYR A 104 -6.99 -10.10 -1.52
C TYR A 104 -5.70 -10.91 -1.35
N PRO A 105 -5.44 -11.87 -2.27
CA PRO A 105 -4.21 -12.65 -2.22
C PRO A 105 -3.00 -11.84 -2.71
N ILE A 106 -1.82 -12.13 -2.15
CA ILE A 106 -0.54 -11.64 -2.67
C ILE A 106 -0.10 -12.53 -3.82
N THR A 107 0.12 -11.93 -5.00
CA THR A 107 0.64 -12.61 -6.19
C THR A 107 1.82 -11.83 -6.80
N PRO A 108 2.83 -12.50 -7.37
CA PRO A 108 3.98 -11.82 -8.00
C PRO A 108 3.60 -10.97 -9.22
N ASP A 109 2.52 -11.34 -9.89
CA ASP A 109 1.98 -10.74 -11.11
C ASP A 109 0.86 -9.73 -10.84
N VAL A 110 0.70 -9.29 -9.59
CA VAL A 110 -0.32 -8.31 -9.20
C VAL A 110 -0.28 -7.07 -10.11
N ASP A 111 -1.46 -6.67 -10.59
CA ASP A 111 -1.67 -5.44 -11.33
C ASP A 111 -1.98 -4.32 -10.34
N CYS A 112 -0.94 -3.58 -9.95
CA CYS A 112 -1.04 -2.54 -8.94
C CYS A 112 -2.01 -1.42 -9.32
N THR A 113 -2.29 -1.21 -10.61
CA THR A 113 -3.26 -0.19 -11.07
C THR A 113 -4.70 -0.52 -10.65
N LYS A 114 -4.99 -1.78 -10.33
CA LYS A 114 -6.32 -2.25 -9.93
C LYS A 114 -6.55 -2.20 -8.43
N ILE A 115 -5.50 -2.00 -7.62
CA ILE A 115 -5.63 -1.83 -6.17
C ILE A 115 -6.45 -0.57 -5.89
N GLN A 116 -7.52 -0.74 -5.11
CA GLN A 116 -8.43 0.33 -4.70
C GLN A 116 -8.04 0.86 -3.35
#